data_AF-A0A7S3UWE5-F1
#
_entry.id   AF-A0A7S3UWE5-F1
#
_cell.length_a   1.000
_cell.length_b   1.000
_cell.length_c   1.000
_cell.angle_alpha   90.00
_cell.angle_beta   90.00
_cell.angle_gamma   90.00
#
_symmetry.space_group_name_H-M   'P 1'
#
loop_
_entity.id
_entity.type
_entity.pdbx_description
1 polymer ?
#
loop_
_entity_poly.entity_id
_entity_poly.type
_entity_poly.pdbx_seq_one_letter_code
_entity_poly.pdbx_strand_id
1 'polypeptide(L)'
;ELAILSTWGDPFYVGLSGVEVFDAEGAPVRVPGHRVRAEPADVNTLAGYEGDPRTADKLVDGHPYTCDDLHAWLAPFERGRAHAVALDLGAEVAVALVRLWNYNKNRAHSYRGVRLCELRLDGRSVFRGELRKAPGMMGDPAACSELILFTMDPAVLAKLEAHDRAAFAAAEGGQEGGGGGGGGSGDLAEAMARKLTEELAAQRPATGERAGSVLKKAAPLVDPAQPSYEEALRDLGASAQLRASSRPRTSAQVPPAHAAAAHLPPQRAGTLGAIDE
;
A
#
# COMPACT_ATOMS: atom_id res chain seq x y z
N GLU A 1 -8.61 11.95 7.26
CA GLU A 1 -9.09 10.55 7.28
C GLU A 1 -9.40 10.11 5.85
N LEU A 2 -8.93 8.93 5.45
CA LEU A 2 -9.27 8.26 4.21
C LEU A 2 -10.15 7.04 4.56
N ALA A 3 -11.45 7.15 4.32
CA ALA A 3 -12.36 6.01 4.42
C ALA A 3 -12.27 5.17 3.14
N ILE A 4 -12.01 3.88 3.30
CA ILE A 4 -11.80 2.92 2.21
C ILE A 4 -13.11 2.17 2.00
N LEU A 5 -13.63 2.23 0.78
CA LEU A 5 -14.95 1.67 0.42
C LEU A 5 -14.83 0.38 -0.40
N SER A 6 -13.74 0.22 -1.16
CA SER A 6 -13.46 -1.00 -1.90
C SER A 6 -11.98 -1.13 -2.28
N THR A 7 -11.59 -2.35 -2.64
CA THR A 7 -10.29 -2.67 -3.25
C THR A 7 -10.43 -2.84 -4.76
N TRP A 8 -9.29 -2.97 -5.44
CA TRP A 8 -9.25 -3.29 -6.88
C TRP A 8 -9.64 -4.72 -7.23
N GLY A 9 -9.79 -5.60 -6.25
CA GLY A 9 -10.28 -6.95 -6.48
C GLY A 9 -9.85 -7.97 -5.43
N ASP A 10 -8.86 -7.67 -4.58
CA ASP A 10 -8.49 -8.57 -3.49
C ASP A 10 -9.61 -8.57 -2.43
N PRO A 11 -10.20 -9.73 -2.11
CA PRO A 11 -11.31 -9.82 -1.16
C PRO A 11 -10.85 -9.85 0.30
N PHE A 12 -9.55 -10.02 0.56
CA PHE A 12 -9.01 -10.31 1.89
C PHE A 12 -8.12 -9.20 2.43
N TYR A 13 -7.51 -8.41 1.55
CA TYR A 13 -6.54 -7.39 1.97
C TYR A 13 -6.73 -6.08 1.23
N VAL A 14 -6.43 -4.99 1.95
CA VAL A 14 -6.30 -3.66 1.39
C VAL A 14 -4.97 -3.05 1.81
N GLY A 15 -4.34 -2.27 0.92
CA GLY A 15 -3.10 -1.59 1.23
C GLY A 15 -2.90 -0.30 0.43
N LEU A 16 -1.89 0.45 0.86
CA LEU A 16 -1.36 1.64 0.23
C LEU A 16 0.16 1.66 0.44
N SER A 17 0.89 2.31 -0.46
CA SER A 17 2.34 2.51 -0.32
C SER A 17 2.67 3.85 0.37
N GLY A 18 1.74 4.79 0.45
CA GLY A 18 2.04 6.11 1.00
C GLY A 18 0.90 7.10 0.96
N VAL A 19 1.00 8.11 1.82
CA VAL A 19 0.15 9.30 1.85
C VAL A 19 1.06 10.51 2.04
N GLU A 20 1.09 11.41 1.05
CA GLU A 20 1.80 12.68 1.18
C GLU A 20 0.79 13.84 1.30
N VAL A 21 1.12 14.82 2.13
CA VAL A 21 0.34 16.04 2.32
C VAL A 21 1.26 17.22 2.09
N PHE A 22 0.81 18.20 1.30
CA PHE A 22 1.54 19.44 1.06
C PHE A 22 0.73 20.63 1.55
N ASP A 23 1.41 21.58 2.17
CA ASP A 23 0.81 22.81 2.69
C ASP A 23 0.55 23.85 1.58
N ALA A 24 -0.08 24.97 1.95
CA ALA A 24 -0.44 26.08 1.07
C ALA A 24 0.78 26.71 0.38
N GLU A 25 1.98 26.54 0.93
CA GLU A 25 3.23 27.00 0.37
C GLU A 25 3.87 25.99 -0.58
N GLY A 26 3.28 24.81 -0.76
CA GLY A 26 3.76 23.72 -1.61
C GLY A 26 4.87 22.89 -0.96
N ALA A 27 5.05 22.98 0.35
CA ALA A 27 6.04 22.21 1.10
C ALA A 27 5.43 20.93 1.68
N PRO A 28 6.19 19.82 1.76
CA PRO A 28 5.71 18.58 2.33
C PRO A 28 5.51 18.71 3.84
N VAL A 29 4.34 18.28 4.32
CA VAL A 29 3.98 18.23 5.74
C VAL A 29 4.55 16.96 6.34
N ARG A 30 5.48 17.09 7.30
CA ARG A 30 6.07 15.94 7.99
C ARG A 30 5.14 15.42 9.08
N VAL A 31 4.61 14.21 8.87
CA VAL A 31 3.77 13.50 9.85
C VAL A 31 4.58 12.35 10.47
N PRO A 32 4.86 12.37 11.79
CA PRO A 32 5.50 11.24 12.46
C PRO A 32 4.64 9.97 12.39
N GLY A 33 5.27 8.80 12.21
CA GLY A 33 4.56 7.52 12.07
C GLY A 33 3.59 7.18 13.21
N HIS A 34 3.90 7.59 14.45
CA HIS A 34 3.01 7.39 15.62
C HIS A 34 1.69 8.18 15.56
N ARG A 35 1.57 9.14 14.62
CA ARG A 35 0.36 9.92 14.34
C ARG A 35 -0.46 9.36 13.18
N VAL A 36 -0.03 8.24 12.59
CA VAL A 36 -0.78 7.51 11.58
C VAL A 36 -1.51 6.35 12.26
N ARG A 37 -2.81 6.25 11.99
CA ARG A 37 -3.67 5.18 12.51
C ARG A 37 -4.41 4.55 11.35
N ALA A 38 -4.69 3.26 11.47
CA ALA A 38 -5.54 2.56 10.54
C ALA A 38 -6.54 1.67 11.29
N GLU A 39 -7.67 1.40 10.67
CA GLU A 39 -8.69 0.47 11.13
C GLU A 39 -9.12 -0.40 9.95
N PRO A 40 -8.87 -1.73 9.98
CA PRO A 40 -7.96 -2.42 10.90
C PRO A 40 -6.52 -1.88 10.83
N ALA A 41 -5.76 -2.03 11.92
CA ALA A 41 -4.42 -1.44 12.04
C ALA A 41 -3.46 -1.95 10.94
N ASP A 42 -3.35 -3.26 10.79
CA ASP A 42 -2.55 -3.95 9.79
C ASP A 42 -2.81 -5.47 9.91
N VAL A 43 -2.08 -6.30 9.17
CA VAL A 43 -2.23 -7.76 9.21
C VAL A 43 -1.89 -8.40 10.56
N ASN A 44 -1.18 -7.72 11.47
CA ASN A 44 -0.89 -8.26 12.80
C ASN A 44 -2.14 -8.33 13.70
N THR A 45 -3.29 -7.80 13.27
CA THR A 45 -4.57 -8.02 13.98
C THR A 45 -5.13 -9.42 13.75
N LEU A 46 -4.59 -10.18 12.80
CA LEU A 46 -5.03 -11.55 12.50
C LEU A 46 -4.37 -12.56 13.45
N ALA A 47 -5.15 -13.56 13.88
CA ALA A 47 -4.62 -14.62 14.74
C ALA A 47 -3.47 -15.37 14.05
N GLY A 48 -2.33 -15.50 14.73
CA GLY A 48 -1.14 -16.16 14.20
C GLY A 48 -0.25 -15.29 13.31
N TYR A 49 -0.57 -14.01 13.12
CA TYR A 49 0.30 -13.03 12.49
C TYR A 49 0.90 -12.11 13.56
N GLU A 50 2.23 -12.13 13.68
CA GLU A 50 2.97 -11.25 14.59
C GLU A 50 4.25 -10.75 13.91
N GLY A 51 4.60 -9.49 14.15
CA GLY A 51 5.86 -8.89 13.68
C GLY A 51 5.92 -8.60 12.18
N ASP A 52 4.79 -8.59 11.48
CA ASP A 52 4.72 -8.17 10.09
C ASP A 52 5.02 -6.66 9.98
N PRO A 53 5.96 -6.23 9.12
CA PRO A 53 6.42 -4.84 9.06
C PRO A 53 5.47 -3.89 8.33
N ARG A 54 4.35 -4.38 7.77
CA ARG A 54 3.42 -3.60 6.94
C ARG A 54 2.42 -2.79 7.74
N THR A 55 2.96 -2.00 8.66
CA THR A 55 2.25 -1.22 9.66
C THR A 55 1.90 0.18 9.14
N ALA A 56 0.96 0.86 9.81
CA ALA A 56 0.42 2.14 9.34
C ALA A 56 1.48 3.26 9.23
N ASP A 57 2.58 3.21 9.98
CA ASP A 57 3.68 4.19 9.88
C ASP A 57 4.36 4.19 8.50
N LYS A 58 4.29 3.09 7.74
CA LYS A 58 4.84 3.01 6.38
C LYS A 58 4.21 4.00 5.42
N LEU A 59 3.00 4.46 5.71
CA LEU A 59 2.33 5.46 4.87
C LEU A 59 3.05 6.81 4.85
N VAL A 60 3.93 7.08 5.80
CA VAL A 60 4.64 8.37 5.94
C VAL A 60 6.14 8.18 6.15
N ASP A 61 6.70 7.01 5.79
CA ASP A 61 8.11 6.68 6.03
C ASP A 61 9.09 7.26 4.99
N GLY A 62 8.56 8.00 4.01
CA GLY A 62 9.34 8.66 2.96
C GLY A 62 9.63 7.80 1.73
N HIS A 63 9.08 6.59 1.62
CA HIS A 63 9.31 5.69 0.47
C HIS A 63 8.03 5.34 -0.31
N PRO A 64 7.17 6.31 -0.67
CA PRO A 64 5.85 6.01 -1.21
C PRO A 64 5.88 5.46 -2.65
N TYR A 65 6.89 5.85 -3.43
CA TYR A 65 7.17 5.31 -4.76
C TYR A 65 8.02 4.05 -4.64
N THR A 66 7.37 2.90 -4.44
CA THR A 66 8.04 1.63 -4.15
C THR A 66 7.27 0.41 -4.67
N CYS A 67 8.00 -0.69 -4.91
CA CYS A 67 7.46 -2.06 -5.02
C CYS A 67 7.87 -2.95 -3.84
N ASP A 68 8.68 -2.43 -2.92
CA ASP A 68 9.07 -3.13 -1.71
C ASP A 68 7.93 -3.03 -0.68
N ASP A 69 7.35 -4.17 -0.31
CA ASP A 69 6.26 -4.16 0.65
C ASP A 69 6.71 -3.94 2.09
N LEU A 70 8.01 -3.90 2.39
CA LEU A 70 8.49 -3.41 3.69
C LEU A 70 8.20 -1.90 3.90
N HIS A 71 7.93 -1.19 2.81
CA HIS A 71 7.58 0.24 2.77
C HIS A 71 6.09 0.46 2.43
N ALA A 72 5.23 -0.53 2.68
CA ALA A 72 3.80 -0.44 2.41
C ALA A 72 2.98 -0.81 3.65
N TRP A 73 1.80 -0.22 3.77
CA TRP A 73 0.79 -0.64 4.75
C TRP A 73 -0.11 -1.71 4.14
N LEU A 74 -0.45 -2.73 4.94
CA LEU A 74 -1.39 -3.77 4.56
C LEU A 74 -2.28 -4.15 5.74
N ALA A 75 -3.60 -4.15 5.52
CA ALA A 75 -4.60 -4.54 6.51
C ALA A 75 -5.56 -5.59 5.95
N PRO A 76 -6.19 -6.40 6.82
CA PRO A 76 -7.30 -7.25 6.42
C PRO A 76 -8.48 -6.41 5.93
N PHE A 77 -9.16 -6.92 4.91
CA PHE A 77 -10.30 -6.29 4.28
C PHE A 77 -11.54 -7.18 4.35
N GLU A 78 -12.67 -6.59 4.72
CA GLU A 78 -13.97 -7.25 4.81
C GLU A 78 -15.04 -6.33 4.22
N ARG A 79 -15.68 -6.74 3.12
CA ARG A 79 -16.74 -5.93 2.51
C ARG A 79 -17.86 -5.63 3.51
N GLY A 80 -18.24 -4.36 3.62
CA GLY A 80 -19.30 -3.90 4.50
C GLY A 80 -18.86 -3.58 5.94
N ARG A 81 -17.59 -3.84 6.31
CA ARG A 81 -16.99 -3.26 7.51
C ARG A 81 -16.41 -1.88 7.21
N ALA A 82 -16.12 -1.14 8.27
CA ALA A 82 -15.40 0.12 8.16
C ALA A 82 -13.91 -0.14 7.96
N HIS A 83 -13.31 0.55 6.99
CA HIS A 83 -11.88 0.57 6.75
C HIS A 83 -11.43 2.01 6.65
N ALA A 84 -10.40 2.41 7.39
CA ALA A 84 -9.95 3.79 7.38
C ALA A 84 -8.45 3.93 7.68
N VAL A 85 -7.86 4.99 7.15
CA VAL A 85 -6.54 5.50 7.51
C VAL A 85 -6.70 6.95 7.98
N ALA A 86 -6.10 7.30 9.11
CA ALA A 86 -6.12 8.66 9.65
C ALA A 86 -4.69 9.15 9.93
N LEU A 87 -4.41 10.37 9.48
CA LEU A 87 -3.18 11.10 9.77
C LEU A 87 -3.56 12.30 10.65
N ASP A 88 -2.91 12.42 11.80
CA ASP A 88 -2.94 13.64 12.62
C ASP A 88 -1.73 14.52 12.25
N LEU A 89 -1.99 15.68 11.64
CA LEU A 89 -0.94 16.61 11.20
C LEU A 89 -0.25 17.33 12.37
N GLY A 90 -0.86 17.33 13.55
CA GLY A 90 -0.31 17.92 14.76
C GLY A 90 -0.26 19.44 14.85
N ALA A 91 -0.67 20.12 13.79
CA ALA A 91 -0.90 21.55 13.73
C ALA A 91 -2.04 21.84 12.75
N GLU A 92 -2.60 23.04 12.83
CA GLU A 92 -3.47 23.53 11.77
C GLU A 92 -2.63 23.78 10.51
N VAL A 93 -3.01 23.13 9.40
CA VAL A 93 -2.31 23.23 8.13
C VAL A 93 -3.34 23.51 7.03
N ALA A 94 -3.12 24.59 6.29
CA ALA A 94 -3.83 24.80 5.03
C ALA A 94 -3.24 23.84 3.99
N VAL A 95 -4.03 22.89 3.49
CA VAL A 95 -3.57 21.83 2.59
C VAL A 95 -3.72 22.26 1.14
N ALA A 96 -2.65 22.18 0.34
CA ALA A 96 -2.68 22.42 -1.10
C ALA A 96 -2.85 21.13 -1.92
N LEU A 97 -2.31 19.99 -1.44
CA LEU A 97 -2.35 18.71 -2.14
C LEU A 97 -2.34 17.57 -1.12
N VAL A 98 -3.18 16.56 -1.37
CA VAL A 98 -3.02 15.23 -0.79
C VAL A 98 -2.71 14.26 -1.93
N ARG A 99 -1.62 13.50 -1.81
CA ARG A 99 -1.25 12.45 -2.76
C ARG A 99 -1.39 11.09 -2.11
N LEU A 100 -2.15 10.21 -2.75
CA LEU A 100 -2.36 8.83 -2.31
C LEU A 100 -1.58 7.89 -3.21
N TRP A 101 -0.66 7.11 -2.64
CA TRP A 101 0.13 6.13 -3.36
C TRP A 101 -0.45 4.74 -3.16
N ASN A 102 -0.90 4.13 -4.25
CA ASN A 102 -1.63 2.88 -4.19
C ASN A 102 -0.69 1.67 -4.09
N TYR A 103 -1.18 0.56 -3.53
CA TYR A 103 -0.35 -0.62 -3.22
C TYR A 103 0.31 -1.21 -4.48
N ASN A 104 1.64 -1.15 -4.55
CA ASN A 104 2.38 -1.41 -5.81
C ASN A 104 3.37 -2.60 -5.75
N LYS A 105 3.23 -3.53 -4.79
CA LYS A 105 4.18 -4.64 -4.60
C LYS A 105 4.56 -5.40 -5.88
N ASN A 106 3.57 -5.91 -6.60
CA ASN A 106 3.74 -6.59 -7.88
C ASN A 106 2.41 -6.67 -8.63
N ARG A 107 2.42 -7.09 -9.90
CA ARG A 107 1.22 -7.15 -10.76
C ARG A 107 0.06 -7.93 -10.12
N ALA A 108 0.34 -9.08 -9.50
CA ALA A 108 -0.68 -9.91 -8.88
C ALA A 108 -1.25 -9.28 -7.60
N HIS A 109 -0.41 -8.66 -6.77
CA HIS A 109 -0.83 -8.09 -5.49
C HIS A 109 -1.32 -6.64 -5.56
N SER A 110 -1.14 -5.95 -6.70
CA SER A 110 -1.68 -4.60 -6.91
C SER A 110 -3.21 -4.51 -6.81
N TYR A 111 -3.92 -5.64 -6.88
CA TYR A 111 -5.37 -5.73 -6.64
C TYR A 111 -5.78 -5.49 -5.17
N ARG A 112 -4.81 -5.49 -4.25
CA ARG A 112 -4.98 -5.06 -2.85
C ARG A 112 -5.08 -3.55 -2.71
N GLY A 113 -4.79 -2.80 -3.77
CA GLY A 113 -4.88 -1.36 -3.75
C GLY A 113 -6.31 -0.87 -3.47
N VAL A 114 -6.41 0.30 -2.84
CA VAL A 114 -7.67 1.02 -2.64
C VAL A 114 -8.26 1.39 -4.02
N ARG A 115 -9.55 1.13 -4.21
CA ARG A 115 -10.29 1.53 -5.41
C ARG A 115 -11.22 2.69 -5.10
N LEU A 116 -12.32 2.44 -4.38
CA LEU A 116 -13.24 3.52 -3.99
C LEU A 116 -12.88 4.02 -2.59
N CYS A 117 -12.82 5.34 -2.42
CA CYS A 117 -12.57 5.95 -1.12
C CYS A 117 -13.29 7.29 -0.94
N GLU A 118 -13.30 7.76 0.30
CA GLU A 118 -13.70 9.11 0.68
C GLU A 118 -12.58 9.73 1.54
N LEU A 119 -12.03 10.86 1.09
CA LEU A 119 -11.09 11.65 1.86
C LEU A 119 -11.84 12.75 2.62
N ARG A 120 -11.56 12.84 3.92
CA ARG A 120 -12.09 13.85 4.82
C ARG A 120 -10.98 14.65 5.50
N LEU A 121 -11.11 15.97 5.50
CA LEU A 121 -10.30 16.89 6.30
C LEU A 121 -11.16 17.35 7.48
N ASP A 122 -10.71 17.10 8.71
CA ASP A 122 -11.43 17.44 9.95
C ASP A 122 -12.91 17.02 9.94
N GLY A 123 -13.17 15.80 9.46
CA GLY A 123 -14.50 15.22 9.36
C GLY A 123 -15.35 15.71 8.17
N ARG A 124 -14.86 16.67 7.39
CA ARG A 124 -15.55 17.16 6.18
C ARG A 124 -15.06 16.44 4.94
N SER A 125 -15.99 15.85 4.19
CA SER A 125 -15.72 15.20 2.91
C SER A 125 -15.18 16.21 1.89
N VAL A 126 -13.99 15.95 1.35
CA VAL A 126 -13.35 16.80 0.33
C VAL A 126 -13.12 16.08 -0.99
N PHE A 127 -13.11 14.75 -0.97
CA PHE A 127 -13.03 13.92 -2.17
C PHE A 127 -13.76 12.60 -1.93
N ARG A 128 -14.49 12.14 -2.94
CA ARG A 128 -15.06 10.80 -2.97
C ARG A 128 -15.02 10.28 -4.40
N GLY A 129 -14.28 9.22 -4.63
CA GLY A 129 -14.01 8.76 -5.99
C GLY A 129 -13.26 7.46 -6.06
N GLU A 130 -12.84 7.13 -7.29
CA GLU A 130 -12.02 5.98 -7.61
C GLU A 130 -10.55 6.39 -7.72
N LEU A 131 -9.65 5.68 -7.04
CA LEU A 131 -8.21 5.79 -7.19
C LEU A 131 -7.71 4.82 -8.25
N ARG A 132 -6.78 5.25 -9.10
CA ARG A 132 -6.11 4.38 -10.07
C ARG A 132 -5.42 3.18 -9.40
N LYS A 133 -5.53 2.00 -10.00
CA LYS A 133 -4.75 0.82 -9.59
C LYS A 133 -3.28 1.03 -9.92
N ALA A 134 -2.39 0.77 -8.98
CA ALA A 134 -0.97 0.71 -9.28
C ALA A 134 -0.64 -0.43 -10.28
N PRO A 135 0.40 -0.27 -11.13
CA PRO A 135 0.73 -1.27 -12.16
C PRO A 135 1.37 -2.54 -11.58
N GLY A 136 1.91 -2.47 -10.37
CA GLY A 136 2.68 -3.55 -9.74
C GLY A 136 4.11 -3.65 -10.27
N MET A 137 4.69 -2.52 -10.68
CA MET A 137 6.07 -2.37 -11.14
C MET A 137 6.50 -0.90 -11.04
N MET A 138 7.80 -0.65 -11.01
CA MET A 138 8.35 0.71 -11.09
C MET A 138 8.21 1.23 -12.53
N GLY A 139 8.00 2.53 -12.67
CA GLY A 139 7.74 3.23 -13.92
C GLY A 139 7.34 4.67 -13.64
N ASP A 140 6.41 5.24 -14.40
CA ASP A 140 5.87 6.56 -14.11
C ASP A 140 5.26 6.64 -12.68
N PRO A 141 5.74 7.51 -11.77
CA PRO A 141 5.15 7.69 -10.45
C PRO A 141 3.66 8.05 -10.49
N ALA A 142 3.19 8.76 -11.52
CA ALA A 142 1.78 9.10 -11.69
C ALA A 142 0.91 7.86 -12.03
N ALA A 143 1.52 6.74 -12.45
CA ALA A 143 0.79 5.49 -12.66
C ALA A 143 0.42 4.79 -11.36
N CYS A 144 1.09 5.11 -10.24
CA CYS A 144 0.86 4.50 -8.93
C CYS A 144 0.32 5.46 -7.87
N SER A 145 0.00 6.70 -8.23
CA SER A 145 -0.52 7.71 -7.32
C SER A 145 -1.75 8.45 -7.85
N GLU A 146 -2.55 8.97 -6.93
CA GLU A 146 -3.66 9.87 -7.20
C GLU A 146 -3.39 11.22 -6.52
N LEU A 147 -3.58 12.32 -7.25
CA LEU A 147 -3.41 13.69 -6.77
C LEU A 147 -4.78 14.32 -6.48
N ILE A 148 -4.99 14.75 -5.23
CA ILE A 148 -6.19 15.48 -4.81
C ILE A 148 -5.75 16.91 -4.47
N LEU A 149 -5.94 17.81 -5.45
CA LEU A 149 -5.42 19.17 -5.45
C LEU A 149 -6.46 20.17 -4.93
N PHE A 150 -6.02 21.09 -4.07
CA PHE A 150 -6.85 22.13 -3.43
C PHE A 150 -6.38 23.56 -3.75
N THR A 151 -5.39 23.70 -4.64
CA THR A 151 -4.85 24.98 -5.09
C THR A 151 -4.81 25.06 -6.61
N MET A 152 -4.94 26.26 -7.15
CA MET A 152 -4.67 26.58 -8.56
C MET A 152 -3.60 27.67 -8.68
N ASP A 153 -2.90 28.00 -7.59
CA ASP A 153 -1.83 28.99 -7.58
C ASP A 153 -0.61 28.46 -8.36
N PRO A 154 -0.25 29.07 -9.50
CA PRO A 154 0.88 28.61 -10.31
C PRO A 154 2.21 28.55 -9.54
N ALA A 155 2.41 29.42 -8.55
CA ALA A 155 3.63 29.42 -7.74
C ALA A 155 3.70 28.19 -6.81
N VAL A 156 2.56 27.74 -6.29
CA VAL A 156 2.48 26.52 -5.48
C VAL A 156 2.64 25.29 -6.35
N LEU A 157 1.97 25.26 -7.51
CA LEU A 157 2.08 24.16 -8.47
C LEU A 157 3.52 23.96 -8.96
N ALA A 158 4.24 25.05 -9.27
CA ALA A 158 5.65 24.98 -9.67
C ALA A 158 6.56 24.40 -8.58
N LYS A 159 6.24 24.63 -7.29
CA LYS A 159 6.98 24.02 -6.17
C LYS A 159 6.69 22.54 -6.03
N LEU A 160 5.43 22.12 -6.19
CA LEU A 160 5.04 20.70 -6.19
C LEU A 160 5.76 19.95 -7.33
N GLU A 161 5.80 20.52 -8.53
CA GLU A 161 6.53 19.95 -9.66
C GLU A 161 8.05 19.88 -9.41
N ALA A 162 8.64 20.91 -8.78
CA ALA A 162 10.05 20.90 -8.42
C ALA A 162 10.35 19.83 -7.36
N HIS A 163 9.45 19.64 -6.38
CA HIS A 163 9.55 18.57 -5.40
C HIS A 163 9.52 17.20 -6.08
N ASP A 164 8.59 16.96 -7.00
CA ASP A 164 8.49 15.69 -7.71
C ASP A 164 9.73 15.39 -8.56
N ARG A 165 10.25 16.40 -9.25
CA ARG A 165 11.50 16.27 -10.00
C ARG A 165 12.66 15.89 -9.09
N ALA A 166 12.75 16.49 -7.91
CA ALA A 166 13.80 16.16 -6.94
C ALA A 166 13.62 14.75 -6.33
N ALA A 167 12.39 14.37 -6.01
CA ALA A 167 12.06 13.09 -5.40
C ALA A 167 12.19 11.91 -6.36
N PHE A 168 11.90 12.11 -7.66
CA PHE A 168 11.80 11.04 -8.65
C PHE A 168 12.76 11.19 -9.84
N ALA A 169 13.77 12.05 -9.78
CA ALA A 169 14.78 12.27 -10.84
C ALA A 169 15.39 10.98 -11.41
N ALA A 170 15.55 9.94 -10.59
CA ALA A 170 16.13 8.66 -11.00
C ALA A 170 15.16 7.78 -11.83
N ALA A 171 13.85 8.00 -11.75
CA ALA A 171 12.85 7.23 -12.50
C ALA A 171 12.83 7.61 -14.00
N GLU A 172 13.30 8.80 -14.36
CA GLU A 172 13.41 9.29 -15.74
C GLU A 172 14.73 8.85 -16.44
N GLY A 173 15.74 8.42 -15.68
CA GLY A 173 17.08 8.08 -16.21
C GLY A 173 17.25 6.65 -16.73
N GLY A 174 16.18 5.84 -16.78
CA GLY A 174 16.23 4.40 -17.05
C GLY A 174 16.05 3.98 -18.51
N GLN A 175 16.25 4.86 -19.49
CA GLN A 175 16.00 4.51 -20.90
C GLN A 175 17.00 5.16 -21.87
N GLU A 176 18.31 4.90 -21.69
CA GLU A 176 19.27 5.04 -22.79
C GLU A 176 19.28 3.75 -23.62
N GLY A 177 18.47 3.73 -24.67
CA GLY A 177 18.38 2.60 -25.59
C GLY A 177 17.37 2.79 -26.72
N GLY A 178 17.45 3.90 -27.46
CA GLY A 178 16.93 3.99 -28.82
C GLY A 178 15.82 5.01 -29.08
N GLY A 179 16.22 6.19 -29.56
CA GLY A 179 15.54 6.90 -30.66
C GLY A 179 14.32 7.78 -30.33
N GLY A 180 14.59 9.08 -30.18
CA GLY A 180 13.79 10.14 -30.82
C GLY A 180 12.65 10.76 -29.99
N GLY A 181 12.75 12.08 -29.81
CA GLY A 181 11.62 12.97 -29.50
C GLY A 181 11.73 13.67 -28.15
N GLY A 182 12.18 14.92 -28.16
CA GLY A 182 12.13 15.78 -26.98
C GLY A 182 10.69 16.08 -26.58
N GLY A 183 10.38 15.89 -25.31
CA GLY A 183 9.12 16.24 -24.67
C GLY A 183 9.24 15.88 -23.20
N GLY A 184 9.36 16.87 -22.33
CA GLY A 184 9.64 16.63 -20.92
C GLY A 184 9.73 17.94 -20.15
N SER A 185 8.61 18.64 -20.08
CA SER A 185 8.36 19.79 -19.18
C SER A 185 6.91 20.29 -19.24
N GLY A 186 6.09 19.79 -20.18
CA GLY A 186 4.66 20.13 -20.28
C GLY A 186 3.69 19.08 -19.73
N ASP A 187 4.14 17.85 -19.44
CA ASP A 187 3.23 16.71 -19.33
C ASP A 187 2.34 16.70 -18.09
N LEU A 188 2.78 17.24 -16.95
CA LEU A 188 1.94 17.24 -15.74
C LEU A 188 0.84 18.31 -15.79
N ALA A 189 1.20 19.54 -16.15
CA ALA A 189 0.26 20.63 -16.37
C ALA A 189 -0.72 20.29 -17.50
N GLU A 190 -0.25 19.62 -18.56
CA GLU A 190 -1.09 19.19 -19.67
C GLU A 190 -1.97 17.99 -19.29
N ALA A 191 -1.48 17.03 -18.50
CA ALA A 191 -2.30 15.95 -17.96
C ALA A 191 -3.35 16.45 -16.96
N MET A 192 -3.00 17.41 -16.10
CA MET A 192 -3.93 18.08 -15.19
C MET A 192 -4.98 18.87 -15.96
N ALA A 193 -4.58 19.64 -16.97
CA ALA A 193 -5.51 20.38 -17.84
C ALA A 193 -6.45 19.44 -18.61
N ARG A 194 -5.94 18.30 -19.11
CA ARG A 194 -6.76 17.26 -19.76
C ARG A 194 -7.76 16.65 -18.79
N LYS A 195 -7.34 16.28 -17.59
CA LYS A 195 -8.21 15.72 -16.54
C LYS A 195 -9.31 16.72 -16.13
N LEU A 196 -8.94 17.99 -15.93
CA LEU A 196 -9.90 19.05 -15.63
C LEU A 196 -10.91 19.25 -16.77
N THR A 197 -10.44 19.18 -18.02
CA THR A 197 -11.29 19.33 -19.22
C THR A 197 -12.25 18.16 -19.40
N GLU A 198 -11.81 16.93 -19.11
CA GLU A 198 -12.65 15.72 -19.15
C GLU A 198 -13.72 15.75 -18.06
N GLU A 199 -13.37 16.15 -16.84
CA GLU A 199 -14.33 16.32 -15.74
C GLU A 199 -15.33 17.46 -16.00
N LEU A 200 -14.90 18.57 -16.62
CA LEU A 200 -15.78 19.67 -17.02
C LEU A 200 -16.72 19.28 -18.17
N ALA A 201 -16.25 18.43 -19.09
CA ALA A 201 -17.06 17.89 -20.19
C ALA A 201 -18.12 16.91 -19.68
N ALA A 202 -17.81 16.12 -18.65
CA ALA A 202 -18.73 15.18 -18.00
C ALA A 202 -19.86 15.86 -17.20
N GLN A 203 -19.73 17.15 -16.88
CA GLN A 203 -20.73 17.94 -16.13
C GLN A 203 -21.64 18.81 -17.02
N ARG A 204 -21.47 18.80 -18.35
CA ARG A 204 -22.38 19.52 -19.25
C ARG A 204 -23.71 18.77 -19.36
N PRO A 205 -24.87 19.39 -19.06
CA PRO A 205 -26.15 18.79 -19.41
C PRO A 205 -26.24 18.76 -20.94
N ALA A 206 -26.26 17.55 -21.50
CA ALA A 206 -26.52 17.36 -22.92
C ALA A 206 -27.97 17.78 -23.21
N THR A 207 -28.14 18.92 -23.88
CA THR A 207 -29.42 19.34 -24.43
C THR A 207 -29.76 18.41 -25.59
N GLY A 208 -30.64 17.43 -25.37
CA GLY A 208 -31.21 16.64 -26.46
C GLY A 208 -31.71 15.26 -26.10
N GLU A 209 -33.04 15.18 -25.95
CA GLU A 209 -33.91 14.03 -26.22
C GLU A 209 -34.35 13.08 -25.09
N ARG A 210 -35.57 12.59 -25.30
CA ARG A 210 -36.62 12.21 -24.36
C ARG A 210 -36.56 10.76 -23.87
N ALA A 211 -36.93 10.60 -22.61
CA ALA A 211 -37.77 9.55 -21.99
C ALA A 211 -37.71 8.10 -22.52
N GLY A 212 -37.31 7.17 -21.65
CA GLY A 212 -37.59 5.74 -21.76
C GLY A 212 -37.17 4.98 -20.49
N SER A 213 -38.14 4.66 -19.62
CA SER A 213 -37.93 3.91 -18.37
C SER A 213 -37.67 2.42 -18.63
N VAL A 214 -36.69 1.79 -17.94
CA VAL A 214 -36.81 0.42 -17.39
C VAL A 214 -35.84 0.25 -16.20
N LEU A 215 -36.38 0.10 -14.99
CA LEU A 215 -35.65 -0.40 -13.81
C LEU A 215 -35.28 -1.88 -14.05
N LYS A 216 -33.98 -2.22 -14.09
CA LYS A 216 -33.52 -3.61 -13.99
C LYS A 216 -33.06 -3.92 -12.56
N LYS A 217 -33.75 -4.89 -11.97
CA LYS A 217 -33.55 -5.45 -10.63
C LYS A 217 -32.15 -6.05 -10.52
N ALA A 218 -31.35 -5.60 -9.54
CA ALA A 218 -30.04 -6.17 -9.24
C ALA A 218 -30.21 -7.58 -8.63
N ALA A 219 -29.44 -8.55 -9.14
CA ALA A 219 -29.36 -9.90 -8.58
C ALA A 219 -28.45 -9.92 -7.34
N PRO A 220 -28.70 -10.81 -6.35
CA PRO A 220 -27.90 -10.87 -5.14
C PRO A 220 -26.49 -11.43 -5.42
N LEU A 221 -25.47 -10.70 -4.98
CA LEU A 221 -24.05 -11.09 -5.02
C LEU A 221 -23.70 -11.84 -3.73
N VAL A 222 -24.07 -13.11 -3.64
CA VAL A 222 -23.45 -14.05 -2.69
C VAL A 222 -23.27 -15.38 -3.44
N ASP A 223 -22.01 -15.72 -3.73
CA ASP A 223 -21.66 -17.09 -4.12
C ASP A 223 -21.39 -17.87 -2.82
N PRO A 224 -22.22 -18.86 -2.46
CA PRO A 224 -22.08 -19.62 -1.22
C PRO A 224 -20.89 -20.59 -1.22
N ALA A 225 -20.08 -20.65 -2.30
CA ALA A 225 -18.99 -21.61 -2.45
C ALA A 225 -17.59 -21.09 -2.07
N GLN A 226 -17.45 -19.94 -1.41
CA GLN A 226 -16.10 -19.46 -1.01
C GLN A 226 -15.59 -20.22 0.23
N PRO A 227 -14.37 -20.82 0.16
CA PRO A 227 -13.78 -21.54 1.28
C PRO A 227 -13.48 -20.58 2.45
N SER A 228 -13.54 -21.14 3.65
CA SER A 228 -13.29 -20.39 4.88
C SER A 228 -11.82 -19.93 4.96
N TYR A 229 -11.60 -18.86 5.72
CA TYR A 229 -10.28 -18.26 5.95
C TYR A 229 -9.20 -19.30 6.34
N GLU A 230 -9.55 -20.30 7.15
CA GLU A 230 -8.62 -21.37 7.57
C GLU A 230 -8.21 -22.32 6.44
N GLU A 231 -9.04 -22.49 5.41
CA GLU A 231 -8.77 -23.38 4.28
C GLU A 231 -7.81 -22.72 3.28
N ALA A 232 -7.98 -21.42 3.02
CA ALA A 232 -7.09 -20.67 2.13
C ALA A 232 -5.65 -20.58 2.67
N LEU A 233 -5.47 -20.55 4.00
CA LEU A 233 -4.15 -20.54 4.63
C LEU A 233 -3.39 -21.87 4.48
N ARG A 234 -4.09 -23.01 4.40
CA ARG A 234 -3.45 -24.34 4.24
C ARG A 234 -2.80 -24.49 2.85
N ASP A 235 -3.43 -23.97 1.81
CA ASP A 235 -2.91 -24.06 0.42
C ASP A 235 -1.67 -23.19 0.18
N LEU A 236 -1.57 -22.05 0.89
CA LEU A 236 -0.38 -21.19 0.86
C LEU A 236 0.81 -21.82 1.59
N GLY A 237 0.57 -22.58 2.67
CA GLY A 237 1.62 -23.31 3.39
C GLY A 237 2.22 -24.49 2.59
N ALA A 238 1.43 -25.18 1.78
CA ALA A 238 1.88 -26.33 0.99
C ALA A 238 2.77 -25.92 -0.21
N SER A 239 2.54 -24.74 -0.78
CA SER A 239 3.29 -24.26 -1.96
C SER A 239 4.74 -23.85 -1.66
N ALA A 240 5.09 -23.63 -0.38
CA ALA A 240 6.44 -23.29 0.05
C ALA A 240 7.41 -24.49 0.09
N GLN A 241 6.90 -25.73 0.19
CA GLN A 241 7.74 -26.94 0.29
C GLN A 241 8.22 -27.48 -1.07
N LEU A 242 7.63 -27.04 -2.19
CA LEU A 242 7.93 -27.57 -3.53
C LEU A 242 9.00 -26.78 -4.33
N ARG A 243 9.61 -25.74 -3.76
CA ARG A 243 10.66 -24.94 -4.45
C ARG A 243 12.08 -25.11 -3.88
N ALA A 244 12.35 -26.21 -3.16
CA ALA A 244 13.67 -26.50 -2.60
C ALA A 244 14.58 -27.38 -3.48
N SER A 245 14.22 -27.70 -4.74
CA SER A 245 14.96 -28.65 -5.59
C SER A 245 15.43 -28.06 -6.92
N SER A 246 16.12 -26.92 -6.92
CA SER A 246 16.91 -26.46 -8.08
C SER A 246 17.95 -25.41 -7.69
N ARG A 247 19.09 -25.85 -7.12
CA ARG A 247 20.32 -25.04 -7.10
C ARG A 247 21.50 -25.89 -7.60
N PRO A 248 22.35 -25.38 -8.51
CA PRO A 248 23.53 -26.10 -8.97
C PRO A 248 24.58 -26.18 -7.84
N ARG A 249 25.19 -27.35 -7.68
CA ARG A 249 26.27 -27.62 -6.73
C ARG A 249 27.59 -27.07 -7.27
N THR A 250 28.29 -26.27 -6.48
CA THR A 250 29.75 -26.14 -6.56
C THR A 250 30.36 -26.50 -5.21
N SER A 251 31.37 -27.35 -5.29
CA SER A 251 32.03 -28.11 -4.25
C SER A 251 33.08 -27.31 -3.49
N ALA A 252 33.03 -27.35 -2.15
CA ALA A 252 34.21 -27.25 -1.31
C ALA A 252 33.99 -28.12 -0.06
N GLN A 253 34.94 -29.01 0.19
CA GLN A 253 34.91 -30.08 1.18
C GLN A 253 35.00 -29.54 2.61
N VAL A 254 34.24 -30.17 3.50
CA VAL A 254 34.39 -30.13 4.96
C VAL A 254 35.35 -31.25 5.39
N PRO A 255 36.11 -31.08 6.49
CA PRO A 255 36.33 -32.20 7.39
C PRO A 255 35.79 -31.95 8.82
N PRO A 256 35.43 -33.02 9.56
CA PRO A 256 34.46 -32.97 10.66
C PRO A 256 35.09 -33.02 12.06
N ALA A 257 34.35 -32.57 13.07
CA ALA A 257 34.56 -32.95 14.48
C ALA A 257 33.19 -33.06 15.17
N HIS A 258 32.68 -34.28 15.29
CA HIS A 258 32.62 -35.07 16.53
C HIS A 258 31.35 -34.85 17.36
N ALA A 259 30.43 -35.82 17.23
CA ALA A 259 29.36 -36.09 18.17
C ALA A 259 29.92 -36.71 19.46
N ALA A 260 29.33 -36.36 20.60
CA ALA A 260 29.43 -37.13 21.83
C ALA A 260 28.02 -37.36 22.38
N ALA A 261 27.67 -38.64 22.45
CA ALA A 261 26.40 -39.18 22.89
C ALA A 261 26.28 -39.23 24.42
N ALA A 262 25.03 -39.27 24.89
CA ALA A 262 24.68 -39.55 26.27
C ALA A 262 24.88 -41.02 26.63
N HIS A 263 25.45 -41.30 27.80
CA HIS A 263 25.23 -42.53 28.56
C HIS A 263 25.58 -42.35 30.06
N LEU A 264 24.59 -42.50 30.94
CA LEU A 264 24.71 -43.01 32.32
C LEU A 264 24.53 -44.55 32.25
N PRO A 265 24.87 -45.40 33.27
CA PRO A 265 24.85 -45.22 34.75
C PRO A 265 25.98 -46.04 35.47
N PRO A 266 25.86 -46.70 36.67
CA PRO A 266 25.03 -46.56 37.89
C PRO A 266 25.82 -46.58 39.25
N GLN A 267 25.12 -46.26 40.38
CA GLN A 267 25.25 -46.72 41.82
C GLN A 267 26.64 -46.73 42.52
N ARG A 268 26.86 -46.46 43.83
CA ARG A 268 26.10 -46.69 45.08
C ARG A 268 26.85 -46.05 46.29
N ALA A 269 26.08 -45.73 47.35
CA ALA A 269 26.35 -45.83 48.79
C ALA A 269 27.41 -44.98 49.56
N GLY A 270 26.92 -44.34 50.64
CA GLY A 270 27.63 -44.08 51.92
C GLY A 270 28.39 -42.74 52.02
N THR A 271 28.45 -42.01 53.13
CA THR A 271 27.88 -42.11 54.48
C THR A 271 28.15 -40.76 55.18
N LEU A 272 27.25 -40.36 56.10
CA LEU A 272 27.51 -39.62 57.36
C LEU A 272 28.03 -38.17 57.40
N GLY A 273 27.30 -37.37 58.20
CA GLY A 273 27.80 -36.28 59.05
C GLY A 273 27.88 -34.91 58.34
N ALA A 274 27.48 -33.78 58.90
CA ALA A 274 27.15 -33.41 60.28
C ALA A 274 26.53 -31.99 60.24
N ILE A 275 25.66 -31.65 61.21
CA ILE A 275 25.53 -30.37 61.96
C ILE A 275 26.47 -29.21 61.52
N ASP A 276 26.12 -27.93 61.50
CA ASP A 276 25.24 -27.11 62.35
C ASP A 276 25.09 -25.71 61.68
N GLU A 277 24.11 -24.94 62.17
CA GLU A 277 23.79 -23.50 61.95
C GLU A 277 23.21 -23.02 60.60
#